data_AF-A0A8L0DKK4-F1
#
_entry.id   AF-A0A8L0DKK4-F1
#
_cell.length_a   1.000
_cell.length_b   1.000
_cell.length_c   1.000
_cell.angle_alpha   90.00
_cell.angle_beta   90.00
_cell.angle_gamma   90.00
#
_symmetry.space_group_name_H-M   'P 1'
#
loop_
_entity.id
_entity.type
_entity.pdbx_description
1 polymer ?
#
loop_
_entity_poly.entity_id
_entity_poly.type
_entity_poly.pdbx_seq_one_letter_code
_entity_poly.pdbx_strand_id
1 'polypeptide(L)'
;MVRVMARVRVETGCGHGASVRVETGCAHGARVRVETGCGHGARVRVETGCGHGARVRVETGCAHGARVRVETGCAHGARVRVEPGCAHGARVRVEPGCAHGARVRVETGCGHGARVRVETGCAHGARVRVETGCAHGARVRVETGCAHGARVRVEPGCGHGARVRVEPGCAHGPRVRVEPGCAHGARVRVEPGCAHGARVRVEPGCAHGARVRVEPGCGHGARVRVEPGCGHGARVRVEPGCGHGARVRVEPGCAHGPRVRVEPGCAHGARVRVEPGCAHGARVRVEPGCAHGARVRVEPGCAHGARVRVEPGCAHGARVRLEPGCGHGARVRVEPGCGHGARVRVEPGCAHGARVRVEPGCGHGVRVEPGCGHGARVRVEPGCGHGARVRVETGCGHGVRVG
;
A
#
# COMPACT_ATOMS: atom_id res chain seq x y z
N MET A 1 47.31 13.30 1.77
CA MET A 1 46.13 12.40 1.64
C MET A 1 46.17 11.70 0.29
N VAL A 2 46.47 10.40 0.26
CA VAL A 2 46.46 9.63 -0.99
C VAL A 2 45.01 9.37 -1.39
N ARG A 3 44.57 9.95 -2.52
CA ARG A 3 43.27 9.63 -3.12
C ARG A 3 43.35 8.27 -3.80
N VAL A 4 43.03 7.20 -3.09
CA VAL A 4 42.94 5.86 -3.69
C VAL A 4 41.62 5.75 -4.45
N MET A 5 41.70 5.82 -5.78
CA MET A 5 40.59 5.56 -6.70
C MET A 5 40.66 4.10 -7.15
N ALA A 6 39.78 3.25 -6.63
CA ALA A 6 39.71 1.84 -7.05
C ALA A 6 38.81 1.70 -8.29
N ARG A 7 39.34 1.16 -9.40
CA ARG A 7 38.55 0.75 -10.57
C ARG A 7 38.75 -0.74 -10.82
N VAL A 8 37.67 -1.52 -10.73
CA VAL A 8 37.69 -2.97 -10.97
C VAL A 8 36.70 -3.30 -12.07
N ARG A 9 37.16 -4.02 -13.11
CA ARG A 9 36.34 -4.58 -14.18
C ARG A 9 36.58 -6.09 -14.23
N VAL A 10 35.51 -6.88 -14.12
CA VAL A 10 35.55 -8.34 -14.23
C VAL A 10 34.56 -8.77 -15.29
N GLU A 11 35.01 -9.60 -16.23
CA GLU A 11 34.19 -10.16 -17.29
C GLU A 11 34.40 -11.67 -17.30
N THR A 12 33.31 -12.42 -17.34
CA THR A 12 33.33 -13.88 -17.43
C THR A 12 32.39 -14.33 -18.55
N GLY A 13 32.86 -15.30 -19.35
CA GLY A 13 32.12 -15.83 -20.49
C GLY A 13 30.94 -16.73 -20.10
N CYS A 14 30.34 -17.39 -21.09
CA CYS A 14 29.27 -18.36 -20.89
C CYS A 14 29.80 -19.69 -20.35
N GLY A 15 29.12 -20.32 -19.38
CA GLY A 15 29.58 -21.59 -18.81
C GLY A 15 28.75 -22.13 -17.66
N HIS A 16 29.13 -23.31 -17.16
CA HIS A 16 28.56 -23.89 -15.93
C HIS A 16 29.37 -23.41 -14.71
N GLY A 17 28.74 -22.71 -13.76
CA GLY A 17 29.32 -22.45 -12.44
C GLY A 17 30.22 -21.22 -12.29
N ALA A 18 29.95 -20.10 -12.97
CA ALA A 18 30.74 -18.86 -12.79
C ALA A 18 30.64 -18.32 -11.35
N SER A 19 31.78 -18.21 -10.65
CA SER A 19 31.88 -17.64 -9.30
C SER A 19 32.84 -16.46 -9.28
N VAL A 20 32.33 -15.25 -9.01
CA VAL A 20 33.10 -14.00 -8.96
C VAL A 20 33.02 -13.40 -7.56
N ARG A 21 34.19 -13.14 -6.95
CA ARG A 21 34.32 -12.39 -5.69
C ARG A 21 35.18 -11.16 -5.94
N VAL A 22 34.65 -9.99 -5.65
CA VAL A 22 35.37 -8.70 -5.73
C VAL A 22 35.32 -8.04 -4.37
N GLU A 23 36.48 -7.66 -3.86
CA GLU A 23 36.62 -6.91 -2.61
C GLU A 23 37.42 -5.65 -2.90
N THR A 24 36.88 -4.50 -2.51
CA THR A 24 37.60 -3.22 -2.55
C THR A 24 37.58 -2.62 -1.17
N GLY A 25 38.73 -2.20 -0.65
CA GLY A 25 38.84 -1.52 0.65
C GLY A 25 38.23 -0.12 0.68
N CYS A 26 38.55 0.65 1.71
CA CYS A 26 38.08 2.03 1.85
C CYS A 26 38.67 2.93 0.75
N ALA A 27 37.82 3.63 0.00
CA ALA A 27 38.25 4.40 -1.16
C ALA A 27 37.39 5.63 -1.43
N HIS A 28 38.00 6.67 -2.00
CA HIS A 28 37.27 7.79 -2.57
C HIS A 28 37.00 7.46 -4.04
N GLY A 29 35.75 7.13 -4.40
CA GLY A 29 35.33 6.90 -5.79
C GLY A 29 35.52 5.47 -6.32
N ALA A 30 35.32 4.45 -5.49
CA ALA A 30 35.35 3.04 -5.93
C ALA A 30 34.35 2.78 -7.08
N ARG A 31 34.83 2.21 -8.19
CA ARG A 31 34.01 1.80 -9.34
C ARG A 31 34.24 0.32 -9.62
N VAL A 32 33.21 -0.49 -9.41
CA VAL A 32 33.23 -1.94 -9.68
C VAL A 32 32.21 -2.25 -10.78
N ARG A 33 32.67 -2.89 -11.86
CA ARG A 33 31.84 -3.43 -12.94
C ARG A 33 32.09 -4.93 -13.03
N VAL A 34 31.05 -5.74 -12.85
CA VAL A 34 31.10 -7.20 -13.01
C VAL A 34 30.09 -7.59 -14.07
N GLU A 35 30.56 -8.30 -15.09
CA GLU A 35 29.74 -8.87 -16.15
C GLU A 35 29.95 -10.38 -16.18
N THR A 36 28.84 -11.11 -16.15
CA THR A 36 28.83 -12.56 -16.25
C THR A 36 27.93 -12.96 -17.41
N GLY A 37 28.43 -13.81 -18.29
CA GLY A 37 27.69 -14.34 -19.44
C GLY A 37 26.52 -15.24 -19.04
N CYS A 38 25.94 -15.91 -20.04
CA CYS A 38 24.82 -16.84 -19.83
C CYS A 38 25.32 -18.19 -19.26
N GLY A 39 24.58 -18.79 -18.33
CA GLY A 39 25.04 -20.05 -17.73
C GLY A 39 24.20 -20.64 -16.59
N HIS A 40 24.55 -21.85 -16.16
CA HIS A 40 23.99 -22.48 -14.97
C HIS A 40 24.77 -22.05 -13.72
N GLY A 41 24.11 -21.45 -12.72
CA GLY A 41 24.66 -21.26 -11.38
C GLY A 41 25.65 -20.10 -11.19
N ALA A 42 25.41 -18.94 -11.81
CA ALA A 42 26.26 -17.76 -11.59
C ALA A 42 26.18 -17.22 -10.15
N ARG A 43 27.33 -17.00 -9.50
CA ARG A 43 27.46 -16.42 -8.16
C ARG A 43 28.37 -15.20 -8.20
N VAL A 44 27.84 -14.03 -7.89
CA VAL A 44 28.60 -12.78 -7.81
C VAL A 44 28.51 -12.22 -6.41
N ARG A 45 29.66 -12.01 -5.77
CA ARG A 45 29.79 -11.30 -4.49
C ARG A 45 30.68 -10.08 -4.70
N VAL A 46 30.13 -8.90 -4.45
CA VAL A 46 30.88 -7.63 -4.47
C VAL A 46 30.80 -7.00 -3.10
N GLU A 47 31.95 -6.72 -2.51
CA GLU A 47 32.08 -6.02 -1.24
C GLU A 47 32.91 -4.77 -1.45
N THR A 48 32.34 -3.62 -1.12
CA THR A 48 33.07 -2.36 -1.11
C THR A 48 33.09 -1.78 0.30
N GLY A 49 34.27 -1.45 0.79
CA GLY A 49 34.48 -0.80 2.08
C GLY A 49 33.87 0.61 2.15
N CYS A 50 34.16 1.31 3.25
CA CYS A 50 33.61 2.64 3.51
C CYS A 50 34.24 3.70 2.59
N GLY A 51 33.46 4.67 2.11
CA GLY A 51 34.01 5.70 1.22
C GLY A 51 33.03 6.71 0.62
N HIS A 52 33.58 7.74 -0.02
CA HIS A 52 32.82 8.72 -0.80
C HIS A 52 32.63 8.23 -2.23
N GLY A 53 31.40 8.03 -2.69
CA GLY A 53 31.07 7.84 -4.11
C GLY A 53 31.30 6.44 -4.68
N ALA A 54 30.92 5.38 -3.96
CA ALA A 54 30.95 4.01 -4.47
C ALA A 54 29.94 3.79 -5.61
N ARG A 55 30.38 3.18 -6.72
CA ARG A 55 29.55 2.77 -7.85
C ARG A 55 29.77 1.30 -8.16
N VAL A 56 28.74 0.48 -7.95
CA VAL A 56 28.76 -0.95 -8.26
C VAL A 56 27.74 -1.22 -9.36
N ARG A 57 28.19 -1.84 -10.45
CA ARG A 57 27.34 -2.34 -11.54
C ARG A 57 27.60 -3.83 -11.70
N VAL A 58 26.57 -4.65 -11.49
CA VAL A 58 26.61 -6.10 -11.72
C VAL A 58 25.59 -6.44 -12.79
N GLU A 59 26.04 -7.05 -13.87
CA GLU A 59 25.20 -7.54 -14.95
C GLU A 59 25.42 -9.05 -15.08
N THR A 60 24.34 -9.81 -15.03
CA THR A 60 24.39 -11.24 -15.26
C THR A 60 23.48 -11.57 -16.41
N GLY A 61 23.97 -12.33 -17.40
CA GLY A 61 23.18 -12.80 -18.52
C GLY A 61 22.03 -13.73 -18.10
N CYS A 62 21.46 -14.43 -19.09
CA CYS A 62 20.39 -15.39 -18.81
C CYS A 62 20.95 -16.58 -18.02
N ALA A 63 20.35 -16.90 -16.87
CA ALA A 63 20.92 -17.90 -15.98
C ALA A 63 19.90 -18.73 -15.21
N HIS A 64 20.18 -20.03 -15.08
CA HIS A 64 19.49 -20.90 -14.14
C HIS A 64 20.18 -20.80 -12.76
N GLY A 65 19.56 -20.15 -11.78
CA GLY A 65 20.06 -20.05 -10.41
C GLY A 65 21.11 -18.95 -10.16
N ALA A 66 20.93 -17.75 -10.72
CA ALA A 66 21.81 -16.61 -10.45
C ALA A 66 21.70 -16.12 -9.00
N ARG A 67 22.85 -15.89 -8.34
CA ARG A 67 22.94 -15.30 -7.00
C ARG A 67 23.88 -14.10 -7.03
N VAL A 68 23.33 -12.92 -6.78
CA VAL A 68 24.09 -11.68 -6.68
C VAL A 68 23.98 -11.13 -5.25
N ARG A 69 25.12 -10.91 -4.61
CA ARG A 69 25.25 -10.26 -3.31
C ARG A 69 26.14 -9.03 -3.47
N VAL A 70 25.60 -7.86 -3.21
CA VAL A 70 26.36 -6.60 -3.19
C VAL A 70 26.26 -5.99 -1.81
N GLU A 71 27.41 -5.81 -1.16
CA GLU A 71 27.52 -5.17 0.15
C GLU A 71 28.39 -3.94 -0.01
N THR A 72 27.86 -2.80 0.42
CA THR A 72 28.62 -1.56 0.42
C THR A 72 28.61 -1.01 1.83
N GLY A 73 29.78 -0.77 2.41
CA GLY A 73 29.93 -0.18 3.73
C GLY A 73 29.36 1.26 3.81
N CYS A 74 29.66 1.95 4.90
CA CYS A 74 29.18 3.32 5.11
C CYS A 74 29.69 4.25 4.00
N ALA A 75 28.79 4.93 3.29
CA ALA A 75 29.15 5.69 2.11
C ALA A 75 28.35 6.98 1.89
N HIS A 76 29.06 8.03 1.48
CA HIS A 76 28.43 9.24 0.96
C HIS A 76 28.25 9.07 -0.56
N GLY A 77 27.02 8.87 -1.02
CA GLY A 77 26.67 8.76 -2.44
C GLY A 77 26.92 7.39 -3.07
N ALA A 78 26.51 6.30 -2.41
CA ALA A 78 26.54 4.95 -3.00
C ALA A 78 25.53 4.78 -4.14
N ARG A 79 25.96 4.17 -5.25
CA ARG A 79 25.11 3.79 -6.38
C ARG A 79 25.31 2.32 -6.71
N VAL A 80 24.29 1.51 -6.51
CA VAL A 80 24.30 0.09 -6.84
C VAL A 80 23.28 -0.18 -7.93
N ARG A 81 23.72 -0.78 -9.03
CA ARG A 81 22.89 -1.27 -10.13
C ARG A 81 23.13 -2.76 -10.29
N VAL A 82 22.08 -3.56 -10.15
CA VAL A 82 22.14 -5.02 -10.34
C VAL A 82 21.10 -5.42 -11.37
N GLU A 83 21.55 -6.03 -12.47
CA GLU A 83 20.70 -6.39 -13.61
C GLU A 83 20.90 -7.85 -14.00
N PRO A 84 20.18 -8.77 -13.34
CA PRO A 84 20.07 -10.12 -13.81
C PRO A 84 19.14 -10.18 -15.01
N GLY A 85 19.57 -10.86 -16.07
CA GLY A 85 18.75 -11.19 -17.23
C GLY A 85 17.63 -12.18 -16.90
N CYS A 86 17.12 -12.85 -17.92
CA CYS A 86 16.06 -13.85 -17.74
C CYS A 86 16.56 -15.03 -16.89
N ALA A 87 15.81 -15.41 -15.86
CA ALA A 87 16.33 -16.37 -14.88
C ALA A 87 15.27 -17.29 -14.25
N HIS A 88 15.65 -18.56 -14.11
CA HIS A 88 14.97 -19.52 -13.24
C HIS A 88 15.68 -19.51 -11.88
N GLY A 89 15.10 -18.87 -10.86
CA GLY A 89 15.61 -18.85 -9.49
C GLY A 89 16.66 -17.76 -9.20
N ALA A 90 16.48 -16.54 -9.72
CA ALA A 90 17.34 -15.40 -9.40
C ALA A 90 17.20 -14.95 -7.93
N ARG A 91 18.34 -14.75 -7.26
CA ARG A 91 18.42 -14.19 -5.89
C ARG A 91 19.35 -13.00 -5.88
N VAL A 92 18.80 -11.82 -5.58
CA VAL A 92 19.55 -10.57 -5.46
C VAL A 92 19.46 -10.08 -4.03
N ARG A 93 20.61 -9.86 -3.38
CA ARG A 93 20.74 -9.22 -2.07
C ARG A 93 21.62 -7.98 -2.22
N VAL A 94 21.08 -6.81 -1.91
CA VAL A 94 21.83 -5.55 -1.93
C VAL A 94 21.74 -4.90 -0.56
N GLU A 95 22.89 -4.68 0.06
CA GLU A 95 23.00 -4.15 1.43
C GLU A 95 23.94 -2.95 1.50
N PRO A 96 23.42 -1.76 1.22
CA PRO A 96 24.13 -0.53 1.54
C PRO A 96 24.03 -0.28 3.04
N GLY A 97 25.18 -0.06 3.67
CA GLY A 97 25.29 0.42 5.04
C GLY A 97 24.74 1.84 5.21
N CYS A 98 25.19 2.53 6.26
CA CYS A 98 24.75 3.90 6.54
C CYS A 98 25.18 4.85 5.41
N ALA A 99 24.24 5.61 4.85
CA ALA A 99 24.53 6.39 3.64
C ALA A 99 23.81 7.74 3.52
N HIS A 100 24.55 8.76 3.10
CA HIS A 100 23.98 10.00 2.58
C HIS A 100 23.82 9.88 1.06
N GLY A 101 22.58 9.77 0.57
CA GLY A 101 22.28 9.73 -0.87
C GLY A 101 22.49 8.36 -1.54
N ALA A 102 22.12 7.25 -0.89
CA ALA A 102 22.14 5.92 -1.50
C ALA A 102 21.11 5.78 -2.64
N ARG A 103 21.53 5.20 -3.76
CA ARG A 103 20.66 4.84 -4.88
C ARG A 103 20.87 3.37 -5.24
N VAL A 104 19.81 2.57 -5.05
CA VAL A 104 19.79 1.16 -5.43
C VAL A 104 18.79 0.97 -6.55
N ARG A 105 19.25 0.39 -7.67
CA ARG A 105 18.42 -0.05 -8.79
C ARG A 105 18.65 -1.54 -8.99
N VAL A 106 17.59 -2.33 -8.86
CA VAL A 106 17.60 -3.76 -9.16
C VAL A 106 16.57 -4.01 -10.25
N GLU A 107 17.02 -4.55 -11.38
CA GLU A 107 16.16 -4.87 -12.53
C GLU A 107 16.35 -6.33 -12.86
N THR A 108 15.38 -7.17 -12.54
CA THR A 108 15.45 -8.59 -12.90
C THR A 108 14.60 -8.82 -14.16
N GLY A 109 15.15 -9.53 -15.13
CA GLY A 109 14.42 -10.00 -16.30
C GLY A 109 13.26 -10.95 -15.97
N CYS A 110 12.67 -11.53 -17.01
CA CYS A 110 11.54 -12.46 -16.86
C CYS A 110 12.00 -13.82 -16.31
N GLY A 111 11.13 -14.51 -15.54
CA GLY A 111 11.38 -15.91 -15.18
C GLY A 111 10.68 -16.42 -13.92
N HIS A 112 11.05 -17.63 -13.48
CA HIS A 112 10.43 -18.28 -12.33
C HIS A 112 11.23 -18.03 -11.05
N GLY A 113 10.57 -17.63 -9.97
CA GLY A 113 11.15 -17.64 -8.62
C GLY A 113 12.19 -16.55 -8.33
N ALA A 114 11.98 -15.33 -8.83
CA ALA A 114 12.82 -14.18 -8.49
C ALA A 114 12.66 -13.76 -7.01
N ARG A 115 13.79 -13.59 -6.31
CA ARG A 115 13.84 -13.08 -4.93
C ARG A 115 14.79 -11.90 -4.85
N VAL A 116 14.25 -10.73 -4.53
CA VAL A 116 15.01 -9.49 -4.35
C VAL A 116 14.88 -9.05 -2.89
N ARG A 117 16.02 -8.89 -2.22
CA ARG A 117 16.13 -8.31 -0.88
C ARG A 117 17.03 -7.09 -0.95
N VAL A 118 16.50 -5.93 -0.60
CA VAL A 118 17.27 -4.68 -0.47
C VAL A 118 17.15 -4.21 0.96
N GLU A 119 18.28 -4.09 1.65
CA GLU A 119 18.35 -3.61 3.03
C GLU A 119 19.26 -2.41 3.07
N THR A 120 18.71 -1.22 3.23
CA THR A 120 19.51 -0.02 3.42
C THR A 120 19.55 0.33 4.90
N GLY A 121 20.75 0.58 5.44
CA GLY A 121 20.92 1.12 6.79
C GLY A 121 20.32 2.53 6.96
N CYS A 122 20.77 3.25 7.99
CA CYS A 122 20.34 4.63 8.23
C CYS A 122 20.72 5.54 7.05
N ALA A 123 19.77 6.32 6.52
CA ALA A 123 20.02 7.08 5.30
C ALA A 123 19.34 8.45 5.18
N HIS A 124 20.08 9.44 4.69
CA HIS A 124 19.51 10.71 4.24
C HIS A 124 19.32 10.66 2.71
N GLY A 125 18.08 10.67 2.22
CA GLY A 125 17.77 10.70 0.79
C GLY A 125 17.93 9.37 0.04
N ALA A 126 17.70 8.22 0.69
CA ALA A 126 17.73 6.91 0.04
C ALA A 126 16.69 6.78 -1.08
N ARG A 127 17.10 6.24 -2.23
CA ARG A 127 16.21 5.90 -3.35
C ARG A 127 16.40 4.45 -3.74
N VAL A 128 15.35 3.66 -3.59
CA VAL A 128 15.33 2.25 -3.98
C VAL A 128 14.30 2.07 -5.09
N ARG A 129 14.76 1.55 -6.24
CA ARG A 129 13.91 1.14 -7.37
C ARG A 129 14.13 -0.35 -7.61
N VAL A 130 13.07 -1.14 -7.49
CA VAL A 130 13.08 -2.56 -7.82
C VAL A 130 12.06 -2.79 -8.92
N GLU A 131 12.53 -3.32 -10.04
CA GLU A 131 11.70 -3.72 -11.17
C GLU A 131 11.94 -5.20 -11.42
N THR A 132 10.87 -5.98 -11.52
CA THR A 132 10.97 -7.37 -11.92
C THR A 132 10.10 -7.56 -13.15
N GLY A 133 10.60 -8.23 -14.18
CA GLY A 133 9.80 -8.61 -15.35
C GLY A 133 8.68 -9.59 -14.99
N CYS A 134 8.06 -10.17 -16.02
CA CYS A 134 7.01 -11.17 -15.85
C CYS A 134 7.55 -12.38 -15.08
N ALA A 135 6.84 -12.80 -14.03
CA ALA A 135 7.37 -13.84 -13.15
C ALA A 135 6.32 -14.71 -12.45
N HIS A 136 6.65 -16.00 -12.32
CA HIS A 136 5.93 -16.92 -11.44
C HIS A 136 6.63 -16.96 -10.07
N GLY A 137 6.01 -16.40 -9.03
CA GLY A 137 6.49 -16.45 -7.65
C GLY A 137 7.52 -15.39 -7.27
N ALA A 138 7.42 -14.16 -7.82
CA ALA A 138 8.28 -13.04 -7.44
C ALA A 138 8.10 -12.65 -5.97
N ARG A 139 9.22 -12.49 -5.24
CA ARG A 139 9.26 -12.00 -3.86
C ARG A 139 10.21 -10.82 -3.74
N VAL A 140 9.67 -9.66 -3.40
CA VAL A 140 10.45 -8.45 -3.15
C VAL A 140 10.30 -8.04 -1.68
N ARG A 141 11.43 -7.91 -0.99
CA ARG A 141 11.52 -7.33 0.36
C ARG A 141 12.44 -6.12 0.30
N VAL A 142 11.90 -4.95 0.67
CA VAL A 142 12.69 -3.72 0.80
C VAL A 142 12.56 -3.25 2.23
N GLU A 143 13.70 -3.12 2.90
CA GLU A 143 13.81 -2.57 4.25
C GLU A 143 14.73 -1.38 4.20
N THR A 144 14.28 -0.26 4.76
CA THR A 144 15.12 0.92 4.91
C THR A 144 15.11 1.30 6.38
N GLY A 145 16.27 1.48 6.99
CA GLY A 145 16.38 1.95 8.38
C GLY A 145 15.85 3.38 8.57
N CYS A 146 16.25 4.04 9.66
CA CYS A 146 15.88 5.43 9.93
C CYS A 146 16.28 6.35 8.77
N ALA A 147 15.33 7.12 8.22
CA ALA A 147 15.61 7.89 7.02
C ALA A 147 14.91 9.24 6.93
N HIS A 148 15.60 10.22 6.34
CA HIS A 148 15.00 11.49 5.94
C HIS A 148 14.77 11.48 4.41
N GLY A 149 13.51 11.53 3.97
CA GLY A 149 13.16 11.61 2.55
C GLY A 149 13.33 10.32 1.73
N ALA A 150 13.24 9.14 2.36
CA ALA A 150 13.32 7.86 1.66
C ALA A 150 12.25 7.72 0.56
N ARG A 151 12.66 7.23 -0.61
CA ARG A 151 11.77 6.93 -1.75
C ARG A 151 11.95 5.50 -2.19
N VAL A 152 10.87 4.72 -2.08
CA VAL A 152 10.84 3.32 -2.51
C VAL A 152 9.82 3.17 -3.63
N ARG A 153 10.26 2.63 -4.78
CA ARG A 153 9.41 2.26 -5.91
C ARG A 153 9.62 0.79 -6.22
N VAL A 154 8.55 0.01 -6.13
CA VAL A 154 8.57 -1.43 -6.41
C VAL A 154 7.54 -1.74 -7.49
N GLU A 155 7.99 -2.27 -8.61
CA GLU A 155 7.16 -2.59 -9.78
C GLU A 155 7.41 -4.04 -10.20
N PRO A 156 6.72 -4.98 -9.54
CA PRO A 156 6.67 -6.35 -10.00
C PRO A 156 5.84 -6.44 -11.28
N GLY A 157 6.37 -7.08 -12.31
CA GLY A 157 5.66 -7.38 -13.55
C GLY A 157 4.52 -8.39 -13.35
N CYS A 158 3.86 -8.72 -14.46
CA CYS A 158 2.68 -9.59 -14.46
C CYS A 158 3.05 -11.04 -14.12
N GLY A 159 2.15 -11.75 -13.43
CA GLY A 159 2.34 -13.19 -13.17
C GLY A 159 1.60 -13.77 -11.96
N HIS A 160 2.04 -14.93 -11.50
CA HIS A 160 1.38 -15.67 -10.41
C HIS A 160 2.13 -15.50 -9.08
N GLY A 161 1.41 -15.19 -8.01
CA GLY A 161 1.92 -15.28 -6.63
C GLY A 161 2.93 -14.20 -6.23
N ALA A 162 2.85 -13.00 -6.82
CA ALA A 162 3.72 -11.87 -6.46
C ALA A 162 3.54 -11.47 -4.99
N ARG A 163 4.65 -11.36 -4.24
CA ARG A 163 4.67 -10.91 -2.84
C ARG A 163 5.62 -9.73 -2.68
N VAL A 164 5.10 -8.61 -2.21
CA VAL A 164 5.86 -7.40 -1.93
C VAL A 164 5.73 -7.03 -0.46
N ARG A 165 6.86 -6.87 0.22
CA ARG A 165 6.94 -6.35 1.60
C ARG A 165 7.87 -5.13 1.59
N VAL A 166 7.34 -3.97 1.97
CA VAL A 166 8.11 -2.72 2.06
C VAL A 166 8.00 -2.18 3.48
N GLU A 167 9.13 -2.05 4.16
CA GLU A 167 9.22 -1.59 5.55
C GLU A 167 10.20 -0.43 5.65
N PRO A 168 9.73 0.79 5.38
CA PRO A 168 10.48 1.99 5.73
C PRO A 168 10.45 2.17 7.25
N GLY A 169 11.62 2.35 7.87
CA GLY A 169 11.75 2.72 9.28
C GLY A 169 11.21 4.13 9.58
N CYS A 170 11.48 4.61 10.79
CA CYS A 170 11.04 5.93 11.24
C CYS A 170 11.61 7.04 10.33
N ALA A 171 10.74 7.92 9.83
CA ALA A 171 11.13 8.83 8.75
C ALA A 171 10.35 10.14 8.65
N HIS A 172 11.04 11.19 8.18
CA HIS A 172 10.41 12.43 7.72
C HIS A 172 10.17 12.34 6.20
N GLY A 173 8.91 12.40 5.77
CA GLY A 173 8.46 12.41 4.38
C GLY A 173 8.72 11.14 3.56
N PRO A 174 8.60 9.90 4.10
CA PRO A 174 8.79 8.71 3.29
C PRO A 174 7.75 8.63 2.17
N ARG A 175 8.20 8.26 0.96
CA ARG A 175 7.32 8.01 -0.19
C ARG A 175 7.47 6.57 -0.67
N VAL A 176 6.39 5.82 -0.60
CA VAL A 176 6.32 4.43 -1.08
C VAL A 176 5.33 4.35 -2.23
N ARG A 177 5.78 3.83 -3.37
CA ARG A 177 4.96 3.52 -4.54
C ARG A 177 5.12 2.03 -4.87
N VAL A 178 4.04 1.27 -4.83
CA VAL A 178 4.04 -0.15 -5.18
C VAL A 178 3.01 -0.39 -6.28
N GLU A 179 3.48 -0.84 -7.44
CA GLU A 179 2.63 -1.05 -8.63
C GLU A 179 2.86 -2.45 -9.19
N PRO A 180 2.25 -3.48 -8.57
CA PRO A 180 2.20 -4.81 -9.15
C PRO A 180 1.38 -4.78 -10.44
N GLY A 181 1.91 -5.39 -11.49
CA GLY A 181 1.16 -5.69 -12.71
C GLY A 181 0.01 -6.68 -12.47
N CYS A 182 -0.63 -7.12 -13.56
CA CYS A 182 -1.75 -8.05 -13.50
C CYS A 182 -1.32 -9.40 -12.90
N ALA A 183 -2.06 -9.91 -11.91
CA ALA A 183 -1.62 -11.10 -11.17
C ALA A 183 -2.72 -11.97 -10.56
N HIS A 184 -2.46 -13.28 -10.51
CA HIS A 184 -3.20 -14.22 -9.66
C HIS A 184 -2.54 -14.29 -8.28
N GLY A 185 -3.23 -13.87 -7.22
CA GLY A 185 -2.77 -14.01 -5.84
C GLY A 185 -1.71 -12.98 -5.37
N ALA A 186 -1.76 -11.75 -5.86
CA ALA A 186 -0.86 -10.68 -5.41
C ALA A 186 -1.05 -10.35 -3.92
N ARG A 187 0.07 -10.26 -3.18
CA ARG A 187 0.09 -9.83 -1.78
C ARG A 187 1.05 -8.66 -1.58
N VAL A 188 0.53 -7.52 -1.15
CA VAL A 188 1.30 -6.32 -0.84
C VAL A 188 1.15 -5.98 0.63
N ARG A 189 2.27 -5.86 1.34
CA ARG A 189 2.34 -5.41 2.73
C ARG A 189 3.27 -4.20 2.80
N VAL A 190 2.75 -3.06 3.24
CA VAL A 190 3.52 -1.82 3.40
C VAL A 190 3.39 -1.36 4.84
N GLU A 191 4.50 -1.32 5.56
CA GLU A 191 4.55 -0.95 6.98
C GLU A 191 5.59 0.14 7.21
N PRO A 192 5.23 1.40 6.91
CA PRO A 192 6.02 2.53 7.35
C PRO A 192 6.02 2.60 8.87
N GLY A 193 7.18 2.78 9.49
CA GLY A 193 7.31 3.15 10.90
C GLY A 193 6.72 4.53 11.20
N CYS A 194 7.04 5.08 12.37
CA CYS A 194 6.56 6.39 12.79
C CYS A 194 7.04 7.49 11.82
N ALA A 195 6.14 8.37 11.37
CA ALA A 195 6.48 9.30 10.29
C ALA A 195 5.75 10.63 10.29
N HIS A 196 6.46 11.68 9.87
CA HIS A 196 5.87 12.97 9.50
C HIS A 196 5.71 13.06 7.97
N GLY A 197 4.50 13.16 7.46
CA GLY A 197 4.20 13.37 6.04
C GLY A 197 4.35 12.13 5.15
N ALA A 198 4.18 10.93 5.70
CA ALA A 198 4.25 9.68 4.95
C ALA A 198 3.24 9.63 3.80
N ARG A 199 3.69 9.22 2.61
CA ARG A 199 2.85 9.01 1.43
C ARG A 199 3.00 7.59 0.90
N VAL A 200 1.91 6.83 0.93
CA VAL A 200 1.86 5.46 0.41
C VAL A 200 0.85 5.41 -0.73
N ARG A 201 1.31 4.96 -1.90
CA ARG A 201 0.48 4.71 -3.09
C ARG A 201 0.64 3.24 -3.50
N VAL A 202 -0.45 2.49 -3.51
CA VAL A 202 -0.46 1.08 -3.89
C VAL A 202 -1.48 0.89 -5.01
N GLU A 203 -1.02 0.49 -6.19
CA GLU A 203 -1.84 0.34 -7.40
C GLU A 203 -1.62 -1.02 -8.03
N PRO A 204 -2.22 -2.07 -7.46
CA PRO A 204 -2.28 -3.36 -8.11
C PRO A 204 -3.08 -3.25 -9.40
N GLY A 205 -2.56 -3.80 -10.49
CA GLY A 205 -3.32 -4.02 -11.72
C GLY A 205 -4.47 -5.02 -11.53
N CYS A 206 -5.01 -5.52 -12.65
CA CYS A 206 -6.11 -6.48 -12.61
C CYS A 206 -5.72 -7.78 -11.90
N ALA A 207 -6.55 -8.28 -10.99
CA ALA A 207 -6.15 -9.41 -10.15
C ALA A 207 -7.28 -10.32 -9.68
N HIS A 208 -6.95 -11.61 -9.53
CA HIS A 208 -7.75 -12.58 -8.79
C HIS A 208 -7.12 -12.78 -7.39
N GLY A 209 -7.84 -12.43 -6.34
CA GLY A 209 -7.41 -12.64 -4.95
C GLY A 209 -6.35 -11.66 -4.42
N ALA A 210 -6.28 -10.44 -4.94
CA ALA A 210 -5.35 -9.41 -4.46
C ALA A 210 -5.57 -9.11 -2.97
N ARG A 211 -4.48 -9.05 -2.19
CA ARG A 211 -4.49 -8.66 -0.78
C ARG A 211 -3.52 -7.52 -0.55
N VAL A 212 -4.04 -6.38 -0.11
CA VAL A 212 -3.26 -5.19 0.24
C VAL A 212 -3.44 -4.91 1.73
N ARG A 213 -2.32 -4.86 2.47
CA ARG A 213 -2.27 -4.47 3.88
C ARG A 213 -1.32 -3.28 4.01
N VAL A 214 -1.83 -2.15 4.49
CA VAL A 214 -1.05 -0.93 4.70
C VAL A 214 -1.20 -0.53 6.16
N GLU A 215 -0.10 -0.52 6.90
CA GLU A 215 -0.06 -0.20 8.33
C GLU A 215 0.98 0.88 8.60
N PRO A 216 0.64 2.15 8.32
CA PRO A 216 1.45 3.27 8.75
C PRO A 216 1.48 3.31 10.28
N GLY A 217 2.67 3.44 10.86
CA GLY A 217 2.83 3.77 12.28
C GLY A 217 2.28 5.14 12.63
N CYS A 218 2.49 5.55 13.89
CA CYS A 218 2.00 6.81 14.41
C CYS A 218 2.66 8.03 13.74
N GLY A 219 1.91 9.13 13.56
CA GLY A 219 2.53 10.37 13.08
C GLY A 219 1.60 11.43 12.48
N HIS A 220 2.18 12.48 11.89
CA HIS A 220 1.44 13.62 11.35
C HIS A 220 1.34 13.54 9.82
N GLY A 221 0.16 13.73 9.25
CA GLY A 221 -0.05 13.94 7.81
C GLY A 221 0.10 12.69 6.94
N ALA A 222 -0.15 11.49 7.49
CA ALA A 222 -0.12 10.25 6.71
C ALA A 222 -1.18 10.26 5.59
N ARG A 223 -0.74 9.98 4.36
CA ARG A 223 -1.61 9.87 3.17
C ARG A 223 -1.46 8.49 2.55
N VAL A 224 -2.56 7.74 2.53
CA VAL A 224 -2.63 6.40 1.92
C VAL A 224 -3.63 6.44 0.76
N ARG A 225 -3.16 6.06 -0.42
CA ARG A 225 -4.00 5.87 -1.63
C ARG A 225 -3.84 4.42 -2.09
N VAL A 226 -4.94 3.69 -2.14
CA VAL A 226 -4.97 2.29 -2.62
C VAL A 226 -5.97 2.21 -3.77
N GLU A 227 -5.50 1.84 -4.95
CA GLU A 227 -6.32 1.75 -6.17
C GLU A 227 -6.13 0.39 -6.82
N PRO A 228 -6.78 -0.66 -6.30
CA PRO A 228 -6.84 -1.94 -6.96
C PRO A 228 -7.59 -1.80 -8.29
N GLY A 229 -7.00 -2.33 -9.36
CA GLY A 229 -7.69 -2.53 -10.64
C GLY A 229 -8.85 -3.53 -10.54
N CYS A 230 -9.42 -3.86 -11.70
CA CYS A 230 -10.57 -4.75 -11.78
C CYS A 230 -10.23 -6.19 -11.35
N GLY A 231 -11.14 -6.89 -10.68
CA GLY A 231 -10.81 -8.23 -10.19
C GLY A 231 -11.85 -8.98 -9.37
N HIS A 232 -11.47 -10.17 -8.92
CA HIS A 232 -12.28 -11.01 -8.04
C HIS A 232 -11.62 -11.11 -6.65
N GLY A 233 -12.38 -10.88 -5.58
CA GLY A 233 -11.96 -11.13 -4.21
C GLY A 233 -10.86 -10.21 -3.69
N ALA A 234 -10.76 -8.98 -4.20
CA ALA A 234 -9.80 -7.98 -3.71
C ALA A 234 -10.05 -7.68 -2.22
N ARG A 235 -9.00 -7.74 -1.40
CA ARG A 235 -9.05 -7.42 0.04
C ARG A 235 -8.07 -6.30 0.35
N VAL A 236 -8.59 -5.18 0.85
CA VAL A 236 -7.81 -4.03 1.28
C VAL A 236 -8.01 -3.84 2.78
N ARG A 237 -6.91 -3.84 3.54
CA ARG A 237 -6.88 -3.52 4.97
C ARG A 237 -5.92 -2.35 5.18
N VAL A 238 -6.43 -1.23 5.68
CA VAL A 238 -5.63 -0.04 5.98
C VAL A 238 -5.80 0.29 7.45
N GLU A 239 -4.69 0.26 8.20
CA GLU A 239 -4.68 0.51 9.65
C GLU A 239 -3.64 1.58 9.99
N PRO A 240 -3.97 2.86 9.76
CA PRO A 240 -3.16 3.96 10.24
C PRO A 240 -3.12 3.93 11.78
N GLY A 241 -1.92 4.02 12.34
CA GLY A 241 -1.72 4.29 13.76
C GLY A 241 -2.23 5.67 14.18
N CYS A 242 -1.99 6.03 15.44
CA CYS A 242 -2.48 7.27 16.02
C CYS A 242 -1.77 8.51 15.44
N GLY A 243 -2.49 9.64 15.30
CA GLY A 243 -1.85 10.87 14.82
C GLY A 243 -2.75 12.02 14.37
N HIS A 244 -2.17 13.02 13.69
CA HIS A 244 -2.94 14.17 13.16
C HIS A 244 -3.00 14.13 11.63
N GLY A 245 -4.19 14.35 11.06
CA GLY A 245 -4.36 14.58 9.62
C GLY A 245 -4.19 13.35 8.74
N ALA A 246 -4.56 12.17 9.22
CA ALA A 246 -4.57 10.94 8.42
C ALA A 246 -5.60 11.05 7.28
N ARG A 247 -5.16 10.76 6.04
CA ARG A 247 -6.04 10.72 4.86
C ARG A 247 -5.91 9.37 4.17
N VAL A 248 -7.02 8.64 4.10
CA VAL A 248 -7.11 7.34 3.43
C VAL A 248 -8.09 7.47 2.27
N ARG A 249 -7.63 7.14 1.06
CA ARG A 249 -8.45 7.04 -0.15
C ARG A 249 -8.31 5.62 -0.70
N VAL A 250 -9.41 4.90 -0.79
CA VAL A 250 -9.45 3.54 -1.33
C VAL A 250 -10.44 3.52 -2.48
N GLU A 251 -9.96 3.23 -3.69
CA GLU A 251 -10.76 3.22 -4.93
C GLU A 251 -10.59 1.90 -5.66
N PRO A 252 -11.27 0.85 -5.19
CA PRO A 252 -11.37 -0.39 -5.94
C PRO A 252 -12.08 -0.14 -7.27
N GLY A 253 -11.50 -0.60 -8.38
CA GLY A 253 -12.18 -0.71 -9.66
C GLY A 253 -13.34 -1.73 -9.61
N CYS A 254 -13.80 -2.14 -10.80
CA CYS A 254 -14.93 -3.06 -10.91
C CYS A 254 -14.57 -4.46 -10.36
N ALA A 255 -15.34 -4.98 -9.40
CA ALA A 255 -14.97 -6.22 -8.73
C ALA A 255 -16.12 -7.09 -8.18
N HIS A 256 -15.91 -8.40 -8.20
CA HIS A 256 -16.74 -9.36 -7.47
C HIS A 256 -16.17 -9.61 -6.07
N GLY A 257 -16.97 -9.36 -5.04
CA GLY A 257 -16.66 -9.56 -3.63
C GLY A 257 -15.52 -8.72 -3.05
N PRO A 258 -15.32 -7.43 -3.43
CA PRO A 258 -14.29 -6.62 -2.81
C PRO A 258 -14.58 -6.43 -1.31
N ARG A 259 -13.53 -6.55 -0.48
CA ARG A 259 -13.61 -6.29 0.96
C ARG A 259 -12.62 -5.19 1.33
N VAL A 260 -13.13 -4.09 1.86
CA VAL A 260 -12.35 -2.96 2.34
C VAL A 260 -12.57 -2.82 3.85
N ARG A 261 -11.49 -2.85 4.63
CA ARG A 261 -11.48 -2.60 6.07
C ARG A 261 -10.52 -1.45 6.34
N VAL A 262 -11.02 -0.35 6.89
CA VAL A 262 -10.21 0.82 7.25
C VAL A 262 -10.38 1.07 8.74
N GLU A 263 -9.29 0.98 9.49
CA GLU A 263 -9.29 1.13 10.95
C GLU A 263 -8.24 2.15 11.37
N PRO A 264 -8.56 3.45 11.21
CA PRO A 264 -7.73 4.51 11.78
C PRO A 264 -7.73 4.38 13.31
N GLY A 265 -6.55 4.41 13.91
CA GLY A 265 -6.39 4.62 15.35
C GLY A 265 -6.86 6.01 15.79
N CYS A 266 -6.48 6.41 17.00
CA CYS A 266 -6.90 7.69 17.57
C CYS A 266 -6.32 8.87 16.76
N ALA A 267 -7.17 9.78 16.27
CA ALA A 267 -6.71 10.83 15.38
C ALA A 267 -7.44 12.16 15.45
N HIS A 268 -6.70 13.26 15.25
CA HIS A 268 -7.28 14.57 14.97
C HIS A 268 -7.37 14.78 13.45
N GLY A 269 -8.57 14.99 12.91
CA GLY A 269 -8.78 15.31 11.50
C GLY A 269 -8.61 14.14 10.52
N ALA A 270 -8.94 12.92 10.94
CA ALA A 270 -8.96 11.76 10.05
C ALA A 270 -9.99 11.93 8.91
N ARG A 271 -9.57 11.64 7.67
CA ARG A 271 -10.46 11.64 6.49
C ARG A 271 -10.34 10.31 5.76
N VAL A 272 -11.46 9.60 5.66
CA VAL A 272 -11.57 8.33 4.94
C VAL A 272 -12.53 8.52 3.78
N ARG A 273 -12.07 8.23 2.56
CA ARG A 273 -12.88 8.19 1.33
C ARG A 273 -12.76 6.81 0.71
N VAL A 274 -13.88 6.10 0.59
CA VAL A 274 -13.93 4.78 -0.04
C VAL A 274 -14.89 4.84 -1.21
N GLU A 275 -14.39 4.61 -2.42
CA GLU A 275 -15.16 4.69 -3.66
C GLU A 275 -15.00 3.41 -4.46
N PRO A 276 -15.72 2.34 -4.08
CA PRO A 276 -15.83 1.17 -4.92
C PRO A 276 -16.53 1.55 -6.23
N GLY A 277 -15.97 1.13 -7.37
CA GLY A 277 -16.67 1.13 -8.65
C GLY A 277 -17.84 0.13 -8.67
N CYS A 278 -18.11 -0.45 -9.83
CA CYS A 278 -19.19 -1.42 -9.97
C CYS A 278 -18.86 -2.74 -9.25
N ALA A 279 -19.72 -3.21 -8.36
CA ALA A 279 -19.40 -4.39 -7.56
C ALA A 279 -20.58 -5.31 -7.19
N HIS A 280 -20.33 -6.62 -7.23
CA HIS A 280 -21.24 -7.61 -6.65
C HIS A 280 -20.70 -8.08 -5.29
N GLY A 281 -21.47 -7.93 -4.21
CA GLY A 281 -21.11 -8.42 -2.88
C GLY A 281 -20.03 -7.61 -2.16
N ALA A 282 -19.89 -6.31 -2.49
CA ALA A 282 -18.92 -5.42 -1.85
C ALA A 282 -19.17 -5.33 -0.33
N ARG A 283 -18.09 -5.38 0.46
CA ARG A 283 -18.14 -5.18 1.91
C ARG A 283 -17.17 -4.09 2.32
N VAL A 284 -17.68 -3.01 2.88
CA VAL A 284 -16.90 -1.89 3.41
C VAL A 284 -17.14 -1.80 4.91
N ARG A 285 -16.06 -1.88 5.70
CA ARG A 285 -16.06 -1.68 7.15
C ARG A 285 -15.10 -0.55 7.47
N VAL A 286 -15.61 0.51 8.10
CA VAL A 286 -14.80 1.67 8.51
C VAL A 286 -14.98 1.84 10.01
N GLU A 287 -13.90 1.69 10.77
CA GLU A 287 -13.90 1.76 12.24
C GLU A 287 -12.86 2.75 12.72
N PRO A 288 -13.16 4.06 12.64
CA PRO A 288 -12.34 5.06 13.28
C PRO A 288 -12.36 4.84 14.80
N GLY A 289 -11.18 4.83 15.42
CA GLY A 289 -11.05 4.95 16.87
C GLY A 289 -11.47 6.34 17.38
N CYS A 290 -10.94 6.75 18.53
CA CYS A 290 -11.28 8.04 19.13
C CYS A 290 -10.79 9.21 18.25
N ALA A 291 -11.69 10.12 17.84
CA ALA A 291 -11.31 11.15 16.89
C ALA A 291 -11.99 12.51 17.07
N HIS A 292 -11.21 13.57 16.87
CA HIS A 292 -11.73 14.93 16.79
C HIS A 292 -11.76 15.38 15.31
N GLY A 293 -12.95 15.59 14.74
CA GLY A 293 -13.13 16.03 13.35
C GLY A 293 -12.99 14.94 12.29
N ALA A 294 -13.35 13.68 12.61
CA ALA A 294 -13.34 12.58 11.64
C ALA A 294 -14.37 12.81 10.51
N ARG A 295 -13.96 12.54 9.26
CA ARG A 295 -14.85 12.58 8.09
C ARG A 295 -14.76 11.26 7.32
N VAL A 296 -15.88 10.58 7.19
CA VAL A 296 -16.01 9.33 6.42
C VAL A 296 -16.96 9.59 5.26
N ARG A 297 -16.50 9.35 4.03
CA ARG A 297 -17.30 9.39 2.80
C ARG A 297 -17.21 8.03 2.12
N VAL A 298 -18.33 7.35 1.95
CA VAL A 298 -18.39 6.06 1.24
C VAL A 298 -19.36 6.19 0.08
N GLU A 299 -18.85 5.99 -1.13
CA GLU A 299 -19.62 6.14 -2.36
C GLU A 299 -19.43 4.91 -3.24
N PRO A 300 -20.14 3.82 -2.91
CA PRO A 300 -20.27 2.70 -3.82
C PRO A 300 -20.93 3.17 -5.12
N GLY A 301 -20.38 2.80 -6.27
CA GLY A 301 -21.06 2.92 -7.56
C GLY A 301 -22.25 1.96 -7.68
N CYS A 302 -22.40 1.34 -8.85
CA CYS A 302 -23.47 0.36 -9.06
C CYS A 302 -23.19 -0.94 -8.28
N ALA A 303 -24.13 -1.42 -7.46
CA ALA A 303 -23.86 -2.60 -6.65
C ALA A 303 -25.03 -3.57 -6.44
N HIS A 304 -24.72 -4.87 -6.46
CA HIS A 304 -25.64 -5.93 -6.03
C HIS A 304 -25.15 -6.56 -4.72
N GLY A 305 -25.89 -6.39 -3.62
CA GLY A 305 -25.56 -6.97 -2.31
C GLY A 305 -24.46 -6.24 -1.52
N ALA A 306 -24.30 -4.93 -1.72
CA ALA A 306 -23.32 -4.13 -0.97
C ALA A 306 -23.65 -4.08 0.54
N ARG A 307 -22.62 -4.21 1.38
CA ARG A 307 -22.72 -4.05 2.83
C ARG A 307 -21.73 -3.00 3.31
N VAL A 308 -22.24 -1.93 3.89
CA VAL A 308 -21.44 -0.85 4.48
C VAL A 308 -21.71 -0.80 5.98
N ARG A 309 -20.65 -0.92 6.77
CA ARG A 309 -20.68 -0.78 8.23
C ARG A 309 -19.72 0.32 8.63
N VAL A 310 -20.22 1.35 9.31
CA VAL A 310 -19.40 2.45 9.82
C VAL A 310 -19.61 2.55 11.32
N GLU A 311 -18.53 2.34 12.07
CA GLU A 311 -18.53 2.36 13.54
C GLU A 311 -17.46 3.31 14.05
N PRO A 312 -17.75 4.61 14.08
CA PRO A 312 -16.92 5.56 14.79
C PRO A 312 -16.94 5.23 16.29
N GLY A 313 -15.78 5.20 16.92
CA GLY A 313 -15.66 5.22 18.38
C GLY A 313 -16.06 6.59 18.96
N CYS A 314 -15.41 7.00 20.04
CA CYS A 314 -15.70 8.29 20.68
C CYS A 314 -15.28 9.46 19.78
N ALA A 315 -16.20 10.37 19.43
CA ALA A 315 -15.87 11.42 18.48
C ALA A 315 -16.52 12.79 18.72
N HIS A 316 -15.73 13.84 18.52
CA HIS A 316 -16.21 15.23 18.57
C HIS A 316 -16.16 15.82 17.15
N GLY A 317 -17.33 16.10 16.56
CA GLY A 317 -17.48 16.64 15.21
C GLY A 317 -17.35 15.61 14.07
N ALA A 318 -17.71 14.35 14.30
CA ALA A 318 -17.70 13.31 13.26
C ALA A 318 -18.72 13.60 12.14
N ARG A 319 -18.32 13.41 10.89
CA ARG A 319 -19.24 13.49 9.74
C ARG A 319 -19.15 12.22 8.90
N VAL A 320 -20.27 11.53 8.77
CA VAL A 320 -20.41 10.34 7.92
C VAL A 320 -21.36 10.70 6.78
N ARG A 321 -20.88 10.57 5.54
CA ARG A 321 -21.69 10.72 4.33
C ARG A 321 -21.63 9.42 3.54
N LEU A 322 -22.80 8.85 3.27
CA LEU A 322 -22.94 7.61 2.52
C LEU A 322 -23.80 7.89 1.30
N GLU A 323 -23.24 7.69 0.11
CA GLU A 323 -23.96 7.82 -1.16
C GLU A 323 -23.87 6.52 -1.96
N PRO A 324 -24.63 5.48 -1.56
CA PRO A 324 -24.78 4.30 -2.40
C PRO A 324 -25.38 4.67 -3.75
N GLY A 325 -24.72 4.30 -4.84
CA GLY A 325 -25.28 4.36 -6.19
C GLY A 325 -26.42 3.36 -6.39
N CYS A 326 -26.79 3.14 -7.65
CA CYS A 326 -27.93 2.30 -8.01
C CYS A 326 -27.68 0.81 -7.70
N GLY A 327 -28.65 0.09 -7.13
CA GLY A 327 -28.39 -1.30 -6.74
C GLY A 327 -29.53 -2.10 -6.11
N HIS A 328 -29.31 -3.41 -5.99
CA HIS A 328 -30.23 -4.35 -5.33
C HIS A 328 -29.62 -4.86 -4.02
N GLY A 329 -30.36 -4.82 -2.91
CA GLY A 329 -30.00 -5.45 -1.64
C GLY A 329 -28.88 -4.76 -0.85
N ALA A 330 -28.72 -3.44 -0.99
CA ALA A 330 -27.77 -2.66 -0.21
C ALA A 330 -28.13 -2.66 1.28
N ARG A 331 -27.15 -2.91 2.15
CA ARG A 331 -27.30 -2.84 3.62
C ARG A 331 -26.31 -1.85 4.20
N VAL A 332 -26.82 -0.85 4.90
CA VAL A 332 -26.04 0.18 5.57
C VAL A 332 -26.32 0.11 7.06
N ARG A 333 -25.27 -0.01 7.87
CA ARG A 333 -25.32 0.06 9.34
C ARG A 333 -24.35 1.13 9.80
N VAL A 334 -24.87 2.12 10.54
CA VAL A 334 -24.07 3.18 11.15
C VAL A 334 -24.30 3.16 12.64
N GLU A 335 -23.23 3.01 13.41
CA GLU A 335 -23.24 2.95 14.87
C GLU A 335 -22.18 3.90 15.41
N PRO A 336 -22.53 5.20 15.55
CA PRO A 336 -21.69 6.17 16.23
C PRO A 336 -21.57 5.80 17.71
N GLY A 337 -20.34 5.82 18.22
CA GLY A 337 -20.05 5.83 19.65
C GLY A 337 -20.41 7.17 20.30
N CYS A 338 -19.95 7.36 21.52
CA CYS A 338 -20.27 8.53 22.34
C CYS A 338 -19.56 9.82 21.86
N GLY A 339 -20.25 10.97 21.80
CA GLY A 339 -19.59 12.27 21.60
C GLY A 339 -20.48 13.44 21.16
N HIS A 340 -19.90 14.60 20.87
CA HIS A 340 -20.68 15.79 20.51
C HIS A 340 -20.57 16.16 19.02
N GLY A 341 -21.70 16.49 18.39
CA GLY A 341 -21.74 17.07 17.04
C GLY A 341 -21.51 16.08 15.88
N ALA A 342 -21.81 14.79 16.09
CA ALA A 342 -21.83 13.82 15.01
C ALA A 342 -22.98 14.12 14.03
N ARG A 343 -22.69 14.06 12.73
CA ARG A 343 -23.67 14.21 11.66
C ARG A 343 -23.56 13.03 10.71
N VAL A 344 -24.65 12.30 10.55
CA VAL A 344 -24.79 11.23 9.57
C VAL A 344 -25.72 11.72 8.47
N ARG A 345 -25.28 11.63 7.22
CA ARG A 345 -26.09 11.82 6.01
C ARG A 345 -26.02 10.56 5.17
N VAL A 346 -27.17 9.98 4.86
CA VAL A 346 -27.29 8.82 3.99
C VAL A 346 -28.23 9.21 2.86
N GLU A 347 -27.72 9.12 1.63
CA GLU A 347 -28.43 9.38 0.37
C GLU A 347 -28.30 8.17 -0.55
N PRO A 348 -29.16 7.17 -0.40
CA PRO A 348 -29.26 6.09 -1.37
C PRO A 348 -29.66 6.67 -2.74
N GLY A 349 -29.08 6.16 -3.82
CA GLY A 349 -29.62 6.32 -5.17
C GLY A 349 -30.81 5.38 -5.40
N CYS A 350 -31.03 5.01 -6.67
CA CYS A 350 -32.11 4.10 -7.04
C CYS A 350 -31.87 2.68 -6.51
N ALA A 351 -32.65 2.21 -5.53
CA ALA A 351 -32.39 0.90 -4.91
C ALA A 351 -33.63 0.03 -4.68
N HIS A 352 -33.50 -1.27 -4.98
CA HIS A 352 -34.50 -2.28 -4.67
C HIS A 352 -34.07 -3.08 -3.41
N GLY A 353 -34.90 -3.07 -2.35
CA GLY A 353 -34.63 -3.81 -1.12
C GLY A 353 -33.49 -3.25 -0.24
N ALA A 354 -33.23 -1.94 -0.31
CA ALA A 354 -32.24 -1.28 0.56
C ALA A 354 -32.66 -1.31 2.04
N ARG A 355 -31.72 -1.58 2.93
CA ARG A 355 -31.92 -1.52 4.39
C ARG A 355 -30.90 -0.59 5.02
N VAL A 356 -31.39 0.46 5.67
CA VAL A 356 -30.56 1.42 6.41
C VAL A 356 -30.92 1.32 7.88
N ARG A 357 -29.93 1.03 8.72
CA ARG A 357 -30.05 1.08 10.17
C ARG A 357 -29.06 2.09 10.74
N VAL A 358 -29.59 3.04 11.50
CA VAL A 358 -28.79 4.02 12.24
C VAL A 358 -29.15 3.89 13.71
N GLU A 359 -28.20 3.50 14.53
CA GLU A 359 -28.30 3.62 15.99
C GLU A 359 -27.63 4.94 16.39
N PRO A 360 -28.30 5.93 16.97
CA PRO A 360 -27.63 7.17 17.39
C PRO A 360 -26.91 6.98 18.73
N GLY A 361 -25.67 7.49 18.83
CA GLY A 361 -25.00 7.71 20.11
C GLY A 361 -25.51 8.95 20.86
N CYS A 362 -24.97 9.21 22.05
CA CYS A 362 -25.39 10.33 22.90
C CYS A 362 -25.07 11.70 22.26
N GLY A 363 -26.06 12.59 22.05
CA GLY A 363 -25.88 14.03 21.75
C GLY A 363 -25.78 14.47 20.28
N HIS A 364 -26.69 14.06 19.38
CA HIS A 364 -26.48 14.14 17.91
C HIS A 364 -27.68 14.66 17.10
N GLY A 365 -27.44 15.14 15.87
CA GLY A 365 -28.46 15.38 14.84
C GLY A 365 -28.26 14.44 13.65
N VAL A 366 -29.29 13.66 13.30
CA VAL A 366 -29.24 12.59 12.29
C VAL A 366 -30.15 12.98 11.12
N ARG A 367 -29.60 13.09 9.90
CA ARG A 367 -30.42 13.35 8.70
C ARG A 367 -30.35 12.15 7.77
N VAL A 368 -31.48 11.51 7.52
CA VAL A 368 -31.57 10.39 6.59
C VAL A 368 -32.48 10.82 5.45
N GLU A 369 -31.94 10.91 4.24
CA GLU A 369 -32.72 11.21 3.03
C GLU A 369 -32.83 9.90 2.24
N PRO A 370 -33.87 9.08 2.45
CA PRO A 370 -34.06 7.87 1.66
C PRO A 370 -34.24 8.21 0.17
N GLY A 371 -33.48 7.51 -0.66
CA GLY A 371 -33.54 7.61 -2.12
C GLY A 371 -34.82 7.04 -2.73
N CYS A 372 -34.96 7.21 -4.03
CA CYS A 372 -36.05 6.68 -4.83
C CYS A 372 -35.93 5.15 -4.96
N GLY A 373 -36.98 4.37 -4.70
CA GLY A 373 -36.94 2.92 -4.92
C GLY A 373 -38.04 2.10 -4.24
N HIS A 374 -38.22 0.85 -4.69
CA HIS A 374 -39.19 -0.08 -4.12
C HIS A 374 -38.61 -0.90 -2.96
N GLY A 375 -39.33 -0.97 -1.83
CA GLY A 375 -39.01 -1.84 -0.70
C GLY A 375 -37.87 -1.36 0.21
N ALA A 376 -37.58 -0.05 0.25
CA ALA A 376 -36.63 0.54 1.17
C ALA A 376 -37.13 0.49 2.63
N ARG A 377 -36.29 0.03 3.55
CA ARG A 377 -36.57 0.03 5.00
C ARG A 377 -35.53 0.86 5.73
N VAL A 378 -36.00 1.86 6.46
CA VAL A 378 -35.18 2.72 7.31
C VAL A 378 -35.62 2.52 8.74
N ARG A 379 -34.67 2.16 9.61
CA ARG A 379 -34.88 2.08 11.06
C ARG A 379 -33.90 2.99 11.76
N VAL A 380 -34.43 3.94 12.53
CA VAL A 380 -33.64 4.86 13.37
C VAL A 380 -34.08 4.63 14.81
N GLU A 381 -33.17 4.13 15.64
CA GLU A 381 -33.49 3.94 17.06
C GLU A 381 -33.37 5.28 17.82
N PRO A 382 -34.12 5.50 18.91
CA PRO A 382 -33.94 6.69 19.75
C PRO A 382 -32.57 6.66 20.43
N GLY A 383 -31.82 7.76 20.33
CA GLY A 383 -30.55 7.94 21.07
C GLY A 383 -30.78 8.60 22.43
N CYS A 384 -29.83 8.40 23.35
CA CYS A 384 -29.90 8.87 24.74
C CYS A 384 -29.39 10.30 24.97
N GLY A 385 -29.73 11.30 24.13
CA GLY A 385 -29.23 12.68 24.33
C GLY A 385 -30.13 13.82 23.83
N HIS A 386 -29.94 15.00 24.42
CA HIS A 386 -30.63 16.24 24.04
C HIS A 386 -30.24 16.70 22.62
N GLY A 387 -31.23 16.91 21.74
CA GLY A 387 -31.02 17.51 20.41
C GLY A 387 -31.12 16.59 19.18
N ALA A 388 -31.59 15.34 19.34
CA ALA A 388 -31.88 14.42 18.23
C ALA A 388 -32.97 14.94 17.29
N ARG A 389 -32.58 15.68 16.25
CA ARG A 389 -33.44 15.97 15.11
C ARG A 389 -33.26 14.88 14.07
N VAL A 390 -34.27 14.04 13.91
CA VAL A 390 -34.37 13.05 12.84
C VAL A 390 -35.27 13.64 11.76
N ARG A 391 -34.73 13.88 10.56
CA ARG A 391 -35.52 14.27 9.39
C ARG A 391 -35.42 13.15 8.37
N VAL A 392 -36.58 12.58 8.03
CA VAL A 392 -36.74 11.57 6.98
C VAL A 392 -37.54 12.21 5.85
N GLU A 393 -36.93 12.34 4.67
CA GLU A 393 -37.56 12.88 3.48
C GLU A 393 -37.72 11.73 2.48
N THR A 394 -38.95 11.24 2.27
CA THR A 394 -39.20 10.11 1.37
C THR A 394 -39.21 10.54 -0.09
N GLY A 395 -38.29 10.00 -0.89
CA GLY A 395 -38.35 10.10 -2.35
C GLY A 395 -39.49 9.27 -2.96
N CYS A 396 -39.78 9.50 -4.24
CA CYS A 396 -40.84 8.83 -5.00
C CYS A 396 -40.63 7.31 -5.01
N GLY A 397 -41.50 6.56 -4.32
CA GLY A 397 -41.45 5.10 -4.32
C GLY A 397 -42.58 4.47 -3.49
N HIS A 398 -43.20 3.43 -4.03
CA HIS A 398 -44.21 2.64 -3.32
C HIS A 398 -43.52 1.75 -2.27
N GLY A 399 -43.79 1.97 -0.98
CA GLY A 399 -43.43 1.06 0.12
C GLY A 399 -42.28 1.45 1.04
N VAL A 400 -42.05 2.74 1.33
CA VAL A 400 -41.11 3.15 2.40
C VAL A 400 -41.74 2.89 3.77
N ARG A 401 -41.13 2.02 4.60
CA ARG A 401 -41.55 1.80 5.99
C ARG A 401 -40.51 2.42 6.93
N VAL A 402 -40.94 3.43 7.69
CA VAL A 402 -40.18 4.10 8.75
C VAL A 402 -40.70 3.56 10.09
N GLY A 403 -39.80 3.18 11.00
CA GLY A 403 -40.14 2.75 12.35
C GLY A 403 -38.92 2.56 13.22
#